data_AF-A0A6H1K0C7-F1
#
_entry.id   AF-A0A6H1K0C7-F1
#
_cell.length_a   1.000
_cell.length_b   1.000
_cell.length_c   1.000
_cell.angle_alpha   90.00
_cell.angle_beta   90.00
_cell.angle_gamma   90.00
#
_symmetry.space_group_name_H-M   'P 1'
#
loop_
_entity.id
_entity.type
_entity.pdbx_description
1 polymer ?
#
loop_
_entity_poly.entity_id
_entity_poly.type
_entity_poly.pdbx_seq_one_letter_code
_entity_poly.pdbx_strand_id
1 'polypeptide(L)'
;MSEALTSQLITALYEDQAGTVATLLRQGASPSAPDADGATPLYLAAVSGRAELVRLLLEAGAVPDTESRGEPGSEGLPLCAAACWGHEEVVRALLAHGADPNLGEDDGTSSTPLMWAAENGHHRTAQLLLEGQADPDADHRGRTPLMAAAERGSIAVVRALLRHGASPQLTDAQGRTAWHLAREESGKDVESELRRKAGASPDSRCEVRRSPRPEGTELVELIVRAPDGTHAAEYHRETGHAAIVALLEENAPD
;
A
#
# COMPACT_ATOMS: atom_id res chain seq x y z
N MET A 1 22.80 5.28 -33.47
CA MET A 1 23.68 5.28 -32.29
C MET A 1 22.88 5.38 -30.99
N SER A 2 21.91 6.29 -30.86
CA SER A 2 21.10 6.43 -29.64
C SER A 2 20.30 5.17 -29.30
N GLU A 3 19.65 4.51 -30.27
CA GLU A 3 18.86 3.28 -30.00
C GLU A 3 19.70 2.14 -29.42
N ALA A 4 20.93 1.94 -29.91
CA ALA A 4 21.80 0.89 -29.39
C ALA A 4 22.23 1.15 -27.93
N LEU A 5 22.50 2.41 -27.59
CA LEU A 5 22.81 2.82 -26.21
C LEU A 5 21.59 2.69 -25.30
N THR A 6 20.39 3.00 -25.80
CA THR A 6 19.13 2.81 -25.06
C THR A 6 18.89 1.34 -24.75
N SER A 7 18.99 0.43 -25.74
CA SER A 7 18.82 -1.00 -25.47
C SER A 7 19.86 -1.54 -24.47
N GLN A 8 21.11 -1.09 -24.57
CA GLN A 8 22.15 -1.46 -23.60
C GLN A 8 21.84 -0.93 -22.20
N LEU A 9 21.30 0.29 -22.09
CA LEU A 9 20.89 0.89 -20.82
C LEU A 9 19.78 0.03 -20.18
N ILE A 10 18.75 -0.32 -20.94
CA ILE A 10 17.66 -1.17 -20.46
C ILE A 10 18.18 -2.54 -20.00
N THR A 11 19.05 -3.20 -20.76
CA THR A 11 19.67 -4.48 -20.32
C THR A 11 20.45 -4.31 -19.02
N ALA A 12 21.28 -3.26 -18.92
CA ALA A 12 22.06 -2.99 -17.71
C ALA A 12 21.16 -2.67 -16.49
N LEU A 13 20.00 -2.04 -16.72
CA LEU A 13 18.99 -1.80 -15.69
C LEU A 13 18.36 -3.10 -15.22
N TYR A 14 18.02 -4.05 -16.11
CA TYR A 14 17.50 -5.36 -15.70
C TYR A 14 18.55 -6.18 -14.93
N GLU A 15 19.82 -6.10 -15.32
CA GLU A 15 20.95 -6.80 -14.70
C GLU A 15 21.51 -6.14 -13.42
N ASP A 16 20.95 -5.01 -12.98
CA ASP A 16 21.40 -4.23 -11.79
C ASP A 16 22.86 -3.74 -11.86
N GLN A 17 23.34 -3.39 -13.05
CA GLN A 17 24.72 -2.99 -13.25
C GLN A 17 24.88 -1.47 -13.14
N ALA A 18 24.83 -0.92 -11.93
CA ALA A 18 24.92 0.53 -11.69
C ALA A 18 26.15 1.19 -12.36
N GLY A 19 27.31 0.52 -12.36
CA GLY A 19 28.51 1.03 -13.04
C GLY A 19 28.38 1.09 -14.57
N THR A 20 27.71 0.10 -15.17
CA THR A 20 27.41 0.07 -16.61
C THR A 20 26.39 1.15 -16.95
N VAL A 21 25.32 1.27 -16.16
CA VAL A 21 24.28 2.31 -16.29
C VAL A 21 24.91 3.71 -16.24
N ALA A 22 25.72 4.01 -15.23
CA ALA A 22 26.42 5.30 -15.11
C ALA A 22 27.36 5.59 -16.30
N THR A 23 27.95 4.56 -16.89
CA THR A 23 28.83 4.70 -18.06
C THR A 23 28.01 4.98 -19.32
N LEU A 24 26.91 4.26 -19.53
CA LEU A 24 26.02 4.45 -20.68
C LEU A 24 25.34 5.82 -20.66
N LEU A 25 24.89 6.29 -19.49
CA LEU A 25 24.32 7.63 -19.31
C LEU A 25 25.35 8.72 -19.67
N ARG A 26 26.60 8.59 -19.22
CA ARG A 26 27.69 9.51 -19.61
C ARG A 26 28.03 9.47 -21.10
N GLN A 27 27.76 8.37 -21.78
CA GLN A 27 27.93 8.23 -23.24
C GLN A 27 26.73 8.79 -24.04
N GLY A 28 25.72 9.32 -23.36
CA GLY A 28 24.54 9.93 -23.99
C GLY A 28 23.39 8.95 -24.23
N ALA A 29 23.33 7.82 -23.51
CA ALA A 29 22.10 7.03 -23.43
C ALA A 29 20.98 7.88 -22.83
N SER A 30 19.78 7.80 -23.41
CA SER A 30 18.64 8.57 -22.91
C SER A 30 18.12 7.95 -21.60
N PRO A 31 18.03 8.71 -20.48
CA PRO A 31 17.54 8.21 -19.21
C PRO A 31 16.01 8.00 -19.18
N SER A 32 15.30 8.47 -20.21
CA SER A 32 13.82 8.45 -20.29
C SER A 32 13.29 7.60 -21.43
N ALA A 33 14.16 7.05 -22.28
CA ALA A 33 13.70 6.26 -23.42
C ALA A 33 13.16 4.90 -22.94
N PRO A 34 11.88 4.57 -23.23
CA PRO A 34 11.25 3.36 -22.74
C PRO A 34 11.79 2.10 -23.44
N ASP A 35 11.56 0.94 -22.82
CA ASP A 35 11.82 -0.35 -23.43
C ASP A 35 10.76 -0.75 -24.48
N ALA A 36 10.87 -1.97 -25.01
CA ALA A 36 9.96 -2.48 -26.04
C ALA A 36 8.50 -2.62 -25.55
N ASP A 37 8.30 -2.73 -24.24
CA ASP A 37 6.99 -2.82 -23.62
C ASP A 37 6.45 -1.44 -23.22
N GLY A 38 7.23 -0.37 -23.42
CA GLY A 38 6.84 1.00 -23.07
C GLY A 38 7.18 1.38 -21.64
N ALA A 39 7.94 0.55 -20.91
CA ALA A 39 8.33 0.83 -19.54
C ALA A 39 9.54 1.78 -19.51
N THR A 40 9.46 2.86 -18.74
CA THR A 40 10.58 3.81 -18.63
C THR A 40 11.69 3.27 -17.73
N PRO A 41 12.96 3.62 -17.98
CA PRO A 41 14.09 3.26 -17.11
C PRO A 41 13.85 3.53 -15.63
N LEU A 42 13.27 4.70 -15.32
CA LEU A 42 13.04 5.14 -13.96
C LEU A 42 11.95 4.31 -13.28
N TYR A 43 10.87 4.00 -14.00
CA TYR A 43 9.81 3.11 -13.51
C TYR A 43 10.35 1.69 -13.23
N LEU A 44 11.14 1.11 -14.13
CA LEU A 44 11.75 -0.22 -13.94
C LEU A 44 12.65 -0.26 -12.70
N ALA A 45 13.46 0.77 -12.50
CA ALA A 45 14.32 0.90 -11.33
C ALA A 45 13.51 1.05 -10.03
N ALA A 46 12.39 1.78 -10.09
CA ALA A 46 11.50 1.99 -8.96
C ALA A 46 10.74 0.71 -8.56
N VAL A 47 10.16 -0.02 -9.52
CA VAL A 47 9.53 -1.34 -9.28
C VAL A 47 10.52 -2.31 -8.64
N SER A 48 11.76 -2.31 -9.12
CA SER A 48 12.82 -3.20 -8.63
C SER A 48 13.42 -2.79 -7.28
N GLY A 49 13.05 -1.62 -6.72
CA GLY A 49 13.59 -1.12 -5.46
C GLY A 49 15.06 -0.67 -5.52
N ARG A 50 15.60 -0.44 -6.72
CA ARG A 50 17.03 -0.18 -6.95
C ARG A 50 17.35 1.31 -6.79
N ALA A 51 17.41 1.77 -5.54
CA ALA A 51 17.59 3.19 -5.21
C ALA A 51 18.82 3.85 -5.87
N GLU A 52 19.91 3.12 -6.06
CA GLU A 52 21.09 3.65 -6.73
C GLU A 52 20.86 3.90 -8.22
N LEU A 53 20.15 3.00 -8.90
CA LEU A 53 19.78 3.19 -10.31
C LEU A 53 18.80 4.37 -10.46
N VAL A 54 17.86 4.50 -9.53
CA VAL A 54 16.93 5.64 -9.47
C VAL A 54 17.70 6.96 -9.38
N ARG A 55 18.68 7.06 -8.46
CA ARG A 55 19.53 8.27 -8.35
C ARG A 55 20.29 8.55 -9.63
N LEU A 56 20.95 7.55 -10.20
CA LEU A 56 21.71 7.71 -11.45
C LEU A 56 20.83 8.22 -12.61
N LEU A 57 19.62 7.69 -12.74
CA LEU A 57 18.68 8.11 -13.79
C LEU A 57 18.18 9.54 -13.56
N LEU A 58 17.83 9.90 -12.32
CA LEU A 58 17.40 11.25 -11.95
C LEU A 58 18.52 12.28 -12.14
N GLU A 59 19.74 11.96 -11.72
CA GLU A 59 20.93 12.79 -11.92
C GLU A 59 21.27 12.97 -13.42
N ALA A 60 20.94 11.97 -14.25
CA ALA A 60 21.08 12.06 -15.70
C ALA A 60 19.94 12.84 -16.38
N GLY A 61 18.93 13.30 -15.63
CA GLY A 61 17.83 14.13 -16.11
C GLY A 61 16.54 13.38 -16.44
N ALA A 62 16.36 12.15 -15.92
CA ALA A 62 15.03 11.53 -15.95
C ALA A 62 14.02 12.40 -15.18
N VAL A 63 12.85 12.63 -15.77
CA VAL A 63 11.77 13.35 -15.10
C VAL A 63 11.05 12.40 -14.13
N PRO A 64 10.95 12.72 -12.82
CA PRO A 64 10.41 11.81 -11.81
C PRO A 64 8.98 11.33 -12.08
N ASP A 65 8.14 12.22 -12.59
CA ASP A 65 6.71 11.99 -12.82
C ASP A 65 6.40 11.55 -14.25
N THR A 66 7.39 10.97 -14.94
CA THR A 66 7.16 10.42 -16.29
C THR A 66 6.29 9.18 -16.18
N GLU A 67 5.09 9.25 -16.75
CA GLU A 67 4.23 8.10 -16.94
C GLU A 67 4.96 7.00 -17.73
N SER A 68 4.85 5.79 -17.23
CA SER A 68 5.40 4.58 -17.83
C SER A 68 4.26 3.65 -18.20
N ARG A 69 4.45 2.76 -19.17
CA ARG A 69 3.60 1.58 -19.21
C ARG A 69 3.88 0.73 -17.97
N GLY A 70 2.84 0.45 -17.19
CA GLY A 70 2.87 -0.39 -16.00
C GLY A 70 2.60 -1.86 -16.34
N GLU A 71 1.95 -2.58 -15.43
CA GLU A 71 1.38 -3.91 -15.70
C GLU A 71 0.45 -3.88 -16.94
N PRO A 72 0.15 -5.01 -17.60
CA PRO A 72 -0.66 -5.02 -18.81
C PRO A 72 -2.01 -4.30 -18.64
N GLY A 73 -2.14 -3.10 -19.24
CA GLY A 73 -3.36 -2.28 -19.18
C GLY A 73 -3.31 -1.13 -18.16
N SER A 74 -2.17 -0.91 -17.50
CA SER A 74 -1.94 0.14 -16.51
C SER A 74 -0.89 1.15 -16.98
N GLU A 75 -1.08 2.42 -16.60
CA GLU A 75 -0.06 3.47 -16.63
C GLU A 75 0.54 3.55 -15.23
N GLY A 76 1.86 3.52 -15.15
CA GLY A 76 2.60 3.42 -13.89
C GLY A 76 3.45 4.66 -13.63
N LEU A 77 3.35 5.23 -12.42
CA LEU A 77 4.25 6.29 -11.96
C LEU A 77 5.36 5.69 -11.09
N PRO A 78 6.63 6.14 -11.22
CA PRO A 78 7.73 5.61 -10.42
C PRO A 78 7.48 5.70 -8.90
N LEU A 79 6.84 6.79 -8.44
CA LEU A 79 6.54 6.97 -7.02
C LEU A 79 5.41 6.05 -6.54
N CYS A 80 4.37 5.83 -7.35
CA CYS A 80 3.31 4.85 -7.07
C CYS A 80 3.87 3.43 -6.98
N ALA A 81 4.70 3.02 -7.94
CA ALA A 81 5.37 1.71 -7.91
C ALA A 81 6.22 1.53 -6.65
N ALA A 82 7.05 2.52 -6.31
CA ALA A 82 7.88 2.47 -5.11
C ALA A 82 7.04 2.40 -3.83
N ALA A 83 5.90 3.09 -3.80
CA ALA A 83 4.98 3.08 -2.68
C ALA A 83 4.23 1.75 -2.52
N CYS A 84 3.78 1.17 -3.64
CA CYS A 84 3.10 -0.13 -3.71
C CYS A 84 3.96 -1.26 -3.14
N TRP A 85 5.26 -1.26 -3.47
CA TRP A 85 6.21 -2.29 -3.00
C TRP A 85 6.95 -1.93 -1.70
N GLY A 86 6.73 -0.72 -1.16
CA GLY A 86 7.34 -0.30 0.10
C GLY A 86 8.83 0.05 0.02
N HIS A 87 9.32 0.46 -1.15
CA HIS A 87 10.74 0.78 -1.38
C HIS A 87 11.11 2.15 -0.83
N GLU A 88 11.32 2.24 0.49
CA GLU A 88 11.55 3.50 1.21
C GLU A 88 12.66 4.38 0.63
N GLU A 89 13.81 3.80 0.28
CA GLU A 89 14.95 4.56 -0.26
C GLU A 89 14.66 5.13 -1.65
N VAL A 90 13.88 4.40 -2.45
CA VAL A 90 13.42 4.89 -3.76
C VAL A 90 12.44 6.04 -3.57
N VAL A 91 11.48 5.92 -2.65
CA VAL A 91 10.52 6.98 -2.32
C VAL A 91 11.25 8.25 -1.89
N ARG A 92 12.25 8.14 -1.00
CA ARG A 92 13.08 9.29 -0.61
C ARG A 92 13.81 9.91 -1.80
N ALA A 93 14.40 9.09 -2.66
CA ALA A 93 15.13 9.59 -3.83
C ALA A 93 14.21 10.33 -4.80
N LEU A 94 13.04 9.79 -5.10
CA LEU A 94 12.05 10.41 -5.99
C LEU A 94 11.51 11.73 -5.42
N LEU A 95 11.10 11.74 -4.15
CA LEU A 95 10.62 12.97 -3.48
C LEU A 95 11.72 14.04 -3.43
N ALA A 96 12.97 13.66 -3.14
CA ALA A 96 14.10 14.59 -3.12
C ALA A 96 14.41 15.20 -4.50
N HIS A 97 14.00 14.54 -5.59
CA HIS A 97 14.12 15.05 -6.96
C HIS A 97 12.83 15.68 -7.49
N GLY A 98 11.85 15.93 -6.61
CA GLY A 98 10.66 16.71 -6.94
C GLY A 98 9.52 15.92 -7.55
N ALA A 99 9.46 14.60 -7.37
CA ALA A 99 8.27 13.82 -7.68
C ALA A 99 7.06 14.34 -6.89
N ASP A 100 5.92 14.53 -7.54
CA ASP A 100 4.68 14.95 -6.88
C ASP A 100 4.06 13.77 -6.09
N PRO A 101 3.99 13.82 -4.75
CA PRO A 101 3.40 12.75 -3.94
C PRO A 101 1.89 12.60 -4.11
N ASN A 102 1.22 13.56 -4.76
CA ASN A 102 -0.23 13.57 -4.99
C ASN A 102 -0.60 13.14 -6.41
N LEU A 103 0.38 12.95 -7.29
CA LEU A 103 0.14 12.46 -8.63
C LEU A 103 -0.17 10.97 -8.59
N GLY A 104 -1.40 10.62 -8.96
CA GLY A 104 -1.88 9.24 -9.07
C GLY A 104 -1.93 8.75 -10.50
N GLU A 105 -1.98 7.44 -10.67
CA GLU A 105 -2.18 6.75 -11.95
C GLU A 105 -3.67 6.86 -12.34
N ASP A 106 -4.08 7.00 -13.62
CA ASP A 106 -5.52 7.08 -14.01
C ASP A 106 -6.03 5.85 -14.78
N ASP A 107 -5.58 4.66 -14.37
CA ASP A 107 -5.77 3.40 -15.12
C ASP A 107 -7.03 2.60 -14.77
N GLY A 108 -7.96 3.20 -14.02
CA GLY A 108 -9.16 2.52 -13.54
C GLY A 108 -9.05 1.97 -12.12
N THR A 109 -7.84 1.85 -11.57
CA THR A 109 -7.57 1.63 -10.14
C THR A 109 -7.00 2.86 -9.45
N SER A 110 -7.18 4.02 -10.08
CA SER A 110 -6.40 5.23 -9.87
C SER A 110 -6.11 5.47 -8.38
N SER A 111 -4.85 5.34 -8.00
CA SER A 111 -4.44 5.38 -6.60
C SER A 111 -3.24 6.30 -6.47
N THR A 112 -3.26 7.16 -5.44
CA THR A 112 -2.08 7.96 -5.10
C THR A 112 -1.00 7.07 -4.50
N PRO A 113 0.29 7.48 -4.51
CA PRO A 113 1.34 6.75 -3.82
C PRO A 113 0.97 6.44 -2.35
N LEU A 114 0.30 7.37 -1.68
CA LEU A 114 -0.10 7.18 -0.28
C LEU A 114 -1.17 6.09 -0.12
N MET A 115 -2.13 5.98 -1.05
CA MET A 115 -3.10 4.87 -1.06
C MET A 115 -2.40 3.52 -1.26
N TRP A 116 -1.47 3.43 -2.21
CA TRP A 116 -0.71 2.19 -2.46
C TRP A 116 0.08 1.75 -1.22
N ALA A 117 0.73 2.68 -0.54
CA ALA A 117 1.44 2.40 0.71
C ALA A 117 0.46 1.97 1.84
N ALA A 118 -0.72 2.58 1.90
CA ALA A 118 -1.72 2.28 2.91
C ALA A 118 -2.37 0.90 2.72
N GLU A 119 -2.78 0.58 1.50
CA GLU A 119 -3.37 -0.70 1.10
C GLU A 119 -2.41 -1.87 1.32
N ASN A 120 -1.12 -1.65 1.11
CA ASN A 120 -0.08 -2.65 1.35
C ASN A 120 0.46 -2.66 2.78
N GLY A 121 0.06 -1.70 3.62
CA GLY A 121 0.48 -1.61 5.02
C GLY A 121 1.93 -1.16 5.21
N HIS A 122 2.52 -0.49 4.21
CA HIS A 122 3.89 0.02 4.24
C HIS A 122 4.00 1.28 5.08
N HIS A 123 3.97 1.11 6.42
CA HIS A 123 4.00 2.20 7.39
C HIS A 123 5.08 3.25 7.14
N ARG A 124 6.32 2.81 6.96
CA ARG A 124 7.45 3.73 6.83
C ARG A 124 7.39 4.51 5.52
N THR A 125 6.94 3.87 4.44
CA THR A 125 6.68 4.53 3.16
C THR A 125 5.55 5.54 3.24
N ALA A 126 4.42 5.17 3.86
CA ALA A 126 3.32 6.11 4.10
C ALA A 126 3.77 7.32 4.92
N GLN A 127 4.62 7.11 5.93
CA GLN A 127 5.21 8.22 6.71
C GLN A 127 6.08 9.13 5.83
N LEU A 128 6.94 8.57 4.97
CA LEU A 128 7.79 9.37 4.07
C LEU A 128 6.96 10.21 3.09
N LEU A 129 5.87 9.63 2.56
CA LEU A 129 4.96 10.32 1.65
C LEU A 129 4.24 11.48 2.37
N LEU A 130 3.73 11.25 3.58
CA LEU A 130 3.11 12.28 4.41
C LEU A 130 4.09 13.40 4.80
N GLU A 131 5.33 13.06 5.15
CA GLU A 131 6.41 14.03 5.36
C GLU A 131 6.70 14.83 4.07
N GLY A 132 6.59 14.17 2.92
CA GLY A 132 6.69 14.73 1.58
C GLY A 132 5.50 15.59 1.13
N GLN A 133 4.50 15.84 1.97
CA GLN A 133 3.27 16.59 1.64
C GLN A 133 2.28 15.83 0.73
N ALA A 134 2.24 14.50 0.82
CA ALA A 134 1.09 13.74 0.34
C ALA A 134 -0.18 14.14 1.10
N ASP A 135 -1.28 14.32 0.38
CA ASP A 135 -2.59 14.62 0.93
C ASP A 135 -3.12 13.39 1.70
N PRO A 136 -3.25 13.47 3.04
CA PRO A 136 -3.77 12.37 3.85
C PRO A 136 -5.23 12.03 3.53
N ASP A 137 -5.97 12.96 2.94
CA ASP A 137 -7.39 12.86 2.56
C ASP A 137 -7.57 12.72 1.05
N ALA A 138 -6.51 12.39 0.31
CA ALA A 138 -6.58 12.12 -1.12
C ALA A 138 -7.77 11.19 -1.42
N ASP A 139 -8.71 11.66 -2.24
CA ASP A 139 -9.90 10.90 -2.61
C ASP A 139 -9.74 10.35 -4.01
N HIS A 140 -10.00 9.06 -4.16
CA HIS A 140 -10.20 8.47 -5.46
C HIS A 140 -11.41 7.54 -5.47
N ARG A 141 -12.45 7.94 -6.21
CA ARG A 141 -13.74 7.22 -6.30
C ARG A 141 -14.35 6.95 -4.92
N GLY A 142 -14.20 7.88 -3.99
CA GLY A 142 -14.68 7.74 -2.61
C GLY A 142 -13.75 6.94 -1.70
N ARG A 143 -12.64 6.38 -2.20
CA ARG A 143 -11.67 5.68 -1.36
C ARG A 143 -10.60 6.66 -0.91
N THR A 144 -10.24 6.60 0.37
CA THR A 144 -9.17 7.41 0.98
C THR A 144 -8.03 6.52 1.49
N PRO A 145 -6.81 7.06 1.70
CA PRO A 145 -5.73 6.31 2.34
C PRO A 145 -6.11 5.73 3.70
N LEU A 146 -6.93 6.46 4.47
CA LEU A 146 -7.38 6.01 5.79
C LEU A 146 -8.31 4.81 5.70
N MET A 147 -9.21 4.79 4.71
CA MET A 147 -10.04 3.62 4.41
C MET A 147 -9.20 2.42 3.98
N ALA A 148 -8.25 2.61 3.07
CA ALA A 148 -7.35 1.53 2.62
C ALA A 148 -6.53 0.94 3.79
N ALA A 149 -5.99 1.79 4.66
CA ALA A 149 -5.25 1.36 5.85
C ALA A 149 -6.15 0.61 6.86
N ALA A 150 -7.40 1.03 7.00
CA ALA A 150 -8.39 0.43 7.87
C ALA A 150 -8.86 -0.94 7.36
N GLU A 151 -9.15 -1.07 6.06
CA GLU A 151 -9.43 -2.35 5.38
C GLU A 151 -8.27 -3.33 5.53
N ARG A 152 -7.04 -2.84 5.39
CA ARG A 152 -5.83 -3.67 5.53
C ARG A 152 -5.51 -4.06 6.98
N GLY A 153 -6.09 -3.39 7.98
CA GLY A 153 -5.77 -3.62 9.39
C GLY A 153 -4.45 -3.03 9.86
N SER A 154 -3.91 -2.04 9.13
CA SER A 154 -2.59 -1.45 9.40
C SER A 154 -2.64 -0.31 10.42
N ILE A 155 -2.64 -0.65 11.72
CA ILE A 155 -2.69 0.33 12.83
C ILE A 155 -1.63 1.42 12.68
N ALA A 156 -0.40 1.04 12.30
CA ALA A 156 0.72 1.98 12.20
C ALA A 156 0.50 3.03 11.09
N VAL A 157 -0.13 2.64 9.98
CA VAL A 157 -0.51 3.56 8.90
C VAL A 157 -1.68 4.43 9.34
N VAL A 158 -2.73 3.86 9.94
CA VAL A 158 -3.88 4.61 10.48
C VAL A 158 -3.41 5.71 11.43
N ARG A 159 -2.53 5.38 12.38
CA ARG A 159 -1.94 6.35 13.31
C ARG A 159 -1.11 7.42 12.61
N ALA A 160 -0.40 7.09 11.53
CA ALA A 160 0.34 8.07 10.76
C ALA A 160 -0.62 9.04 10.06
N LEU A 161 -1.64 8.51 9.36
CA LEU A 161 -2.65 9.31 8.66
C LEU A 161 -3.40 10.26 9.60
N LEU A 162 -3.93 9.76 10.72
CA LEU A 162 -4.63 10.60 11.71
C LEU A 162 -3.72 11.71 12.28
N ARG A 163 -2.45 11.40 12.57
CA ARG A 163 -1.48 12.42 13.04
C ARG A 163 -1.20 13.51 12.01
N HIS A 164 -1.31 13.18 10.72
CA HIS A 164 -1.14 14.13 9.63
C HIS A 164 -2.45 14.80 9.20
N GLY A 165 -3.55 14.59 9.94
CA GLY A 165 -4.81 15.29 9.72
C GLY A 165 -5.81 14.59 8.82
N ALA A 166 -5.65 13.28 8.56
CA ALA A 166 -6.66 12.51 7.84
C ALA A 166 -8.02 12.55 8.55
N SER A 167 -9.07 12.80 7.78
CA SER A 167 -10.45 12.90 8.23
C SER A 167 -11.10 11.52 8.35
N PRO A 168 -11.41 11.01 9.57
CA PRO A 168 -12.06 9.70 9.74
C PRO A 168 -13.51 9.66 9.24
N GLN A 169 -14.08 10.82 8.92
CA GLN A 169 -15.48 11.02 8.56
C GLN A 169 -15.75 10.95 7.06
N LEU A 170 -14.70 10.88 6.23
CA LEU A 170 -14.88 10.70 4.79
C LEU A 170 -15.57 9.36 4.54
N THR A 171 -16.43 9.33 3.54
CA THR A 171 -17.25 8.17 3.19
C THR A 171 -17.00 7.73 1.75
N ASP A 172 -16.97 6.42 1.55
CA ASP A 172 -16.94 5.83 0.22
C ASP A 172 -18.27 5.98 -0.52
N ALA A 173 -18.32 5.49 -1.76
CA ALA A 173 -19.51 5.51 -2.60
C ALA A 173 -20.72 4.76 -1.98
N GLN A 174 -20.50 3.91 -0.98
CA GLN A 174 -21.53 3.18 -0.25
C GLN A 174 -21.88 3.86 1.09
N GLY A 175 -21.31 5.02 1.40
CA GLY A 175 -21.52 5.73 2.67
C GLY A 175 -20.74 5.11 3.85
N ARG A 176 -19.76 4.24 3.60
CA ARG A 176 -18.94 3.62 4.63
C ARG A 176 -17.73 4.49 4.94
N THR A 177 -17.36 4.55 6.21
CA THR A 177 -16.18 5.26 6.71
C THR A 177 -15.06 4.26 6.96
N ALA A 178 -13.85 4.74 7.22
CA ALA A 178 -12.75 3.87 7.67
C ALA A 178 -13.15 2.98 8.88
N TRP A 179 -14.02 3.49 9.77
CA TRP A 179 -14.52 2.73 10.92
C TRP A 179 -15.41 1.55 10.50
N HIS A 180 -16.32 1.78 9.55
CA HIS A 180 -17.19 0.73 9.02
C HIS A 180 -16.37 -0.40 8.38
N LEU A 181 -15.33 -0.03 7.61
CA LEU A 181 -14.46 -0.96 6.91
C LEU A 181 -13.60 -1.80 7.88
N ALA A 182 -12.95 -1.15 8.86
CA ALA A 182 -12.15 -1.86 9.88
C ALA A 182 -12.98 -2.89 10.66
N ARG A 183 -14.23 -2.53 10.99
CA ARG A 183 -15.15 -3.37 11.75
C ARG A 183 -15.62 -4.60 10.96
N GLU A 184 -15.86 -4.43 9.66
CA GLU A 184 -16.28 -5.49 8.76
C GLU A 184 -15.16 -6.54 8.61
N GLU A 185 -13.93 -6.09 8.33
CA GLU A 185 -12.77 -6.98 8.14
C GLU A 185 -12.33 -7.67 9.45
N SER A 186 -12.43 -6.99 10.60
CA SER A 186 -12.23 -7.62 11.91
C SER A 186 -13.14 -8.83 12.16
N GLY A 187 -14.33 -8.88 11.54
CA GLY A 187 -15.24 -10.01 11.65
C GLY A 187 -14.90 -11.13 10.68
N LYS A 188 -14.78 -10.80 9.39
CA LYS A 188 -14.63 -11.79 8.31
C LYS A 188 -13.34 -12.62 8.43
N ASP A 189 -12.20 -11.97 8.62
CA ASP A 189 -10.89 -12.63 8.64
C ASP A 189 -10.72 -13.54 9.85
N VAL A 190 -11.28 -13.12 10.97
CA VAL A 190 -11.16 -13.85 12.22
C VAL A 190 -12.10 -15.03 12.24
N GLU A 191 -13.37 -14.82 11.87
CA GLU A 191 -14.35 -15.89 11.85
C GLU A 191 -13.97 -16.98 10.84
N SER A 192 -13.52 -16.60 9.64
CA SER A 192 -13.13 -17.55 8.59
C SER A 192 -11.93 -18.40 9.00
N GLU A 193 -10.88 -17.80 9.57
CA GLU A 193 -9.71 -18.52 10.06
C GLU A 193 -10.05 -19.45 11.23
N LEU A 194 -10.81 -18.94 12.20
CA LEU A 194 -11.17 -19.72 13.39
C LEU A 194 -12.08 -20.89 13.01
N ARG A 195 -13.02 -20.73 12.06
CA ARG A 195 -13.84 -21.81 11.51
C ARG A 195 -12.98 -22.87 10.81
N ARG A 196 -11.97 -22.45 10.02
CA ARG A 196 -11.04 -23.38 9.36
C ARG A 196 -10.26 -24.20 10.38
N LYS A 197 -9.71 -23.56 11.42
CA LYS A 197 -8.96 -24.25 12.49
C LYS A 197 -9.85 -25.16 13.35
N ALA A 198 -11.11 -24.77 13.54
CA ALA A 198 -12.08 -25.55 14.27
C ALA A 198 -12.59 -26.78 13.50
N GLY A 199 -12.29 -26.92 12.21
CA GLY A 199 -12.84 -27.99 11.37
C GLY A 199 -14.37 -27.95 11.29
N ALA A 200 -14.97 -26.77 11.52
CA ALA A 200 -16.41 -26.63 11.63
C ALA A 200 -17.07 -26.79 10.24
N SER A 201 -18.04 -27.71 10.15
CA SER A 201 -18.92 -27.84 8.98
C SER A 201 -19.76 -26.56 8.81
N PRO A 202 -20.16 -26.16 7.57
CA PRO A 202 -21.00 -24.98 7.33
C PRO A 202 -22.25 -24.90 8.21
N ASP A 203 -22.81 -26.06 8.59
CA ASP A 203 -24.03 -26.17 9.39
C ASP A 203 -23.80 -26.05 10.91
N SER A 204 -22.54 -25.94 11.35
CA SER A 204 -22.21 -25.86 12.78
C SER A 204 -22.62 -24.50 13.35
N ARG A 205 -23.36 -24.49 14.47
CA ARG A 205 -23.68 -23.25 15.19
C ARG A 205 -22.43 -22.71 15.86
N CYS A 206 -21.99 -21.54 15.40
CA CYS A 206 -20.83 -20.84 15.92
C CYS A 206 -21.28 -19.55 16.60
N GLU A 207 -20.68 -19.24 17.75
CA GLU A 207 -20.87 -18.02 18.52
C GLU A 207 -19.53 -17.28 18.62
N VAL A 208 -19.52 -15.98 18.33
CA VAL A 208 -18.29 -15.15 18.36
C VAL A 208 -18.36 -14.22 19.57
N ARG A 209 -17.44 -14.37 20.52
CA ARG A 209 -17.25 -13.44 21.66
C ARG A 209 -16.06 -12.53 21.41
N ARG A 210 -16.14 -11.30 21.90
CA ARG A 210 -15.19 -10.21 21.64
C ARG A 210 -14.85 -9.50 22.94
N SER A 211 -13.56 -9.40 23.27
CA SER A 211 -13.07 -8.86 24.54
C SER A 211 -11.88 -7.89 24.34
N PRO A 212 -11.98 -6.61 24.73
CA PRO A 212 -10.89 -5.64 24.57
C PRO A 212 -9.68 -5.94 25.48
N ARG A 213 -8.45 -5.62 25.02
CA ARG A 213 -7.18 -5.76 25.76
C ARG A 213 -6.45 -4.41 25.91
N PRO A 214 -5.53 -4.27 26.89
CA PRO A 214 -4.85 -3.00 27.20
C PRO A 214 -3.93 -2.47 26.08
N GLU A 215 -3.49 -3.33 25.17
CA GLU A 215 -2.53 -2.99 24.10
C GLU A 215 -3.21 -2.44 22.84
N GLY A 216 -4.52 -2.17 22.92
CA GLY A 216 -5.36 -1.80 21.78
C GLY A 216 -5.84 -3.00 20.98
N THR A 217 -5.38 -4.21 21.24
CA THR A 217 -5.87 -5.42 20.58
C THR A 217 -7.20 -5.89 21.16
N GLU A 218 -7.95 -6.69 20.40
CA GLU A 218 -9.13 -7.40 20.88
C GLU A 218 -8.90 -8.90 20.80
N LEU A 219 -9.29 -9.61 21.85
CA LEU A 219 -9.41 -11.05 21.84
C LEU A 219 -10.76 -11.44 21.24
N VAL A 220 -10.73 -12.12 20.11
CA VAL A 220 -11.92 -12.71 19.49
C VAL A 220 -11.92 -14.21 19.75
N GLU A 221 -13.05 -14.72 20.20
CA GLU A 221 -13.23 -16.10 20.63
C GLU A 221 -14.33 -16.74 19.79
N LEU A 222 -14.03 -17.85 19.13
CA LEU A 222 -15.02 -18.66 18.42
C LEU A 222 -15.40 -19.86 19.28
N ILE A 223 -16.69 -19.94 19.61
CA ILE A 223 -17.30 -21.06 20.32
C ILE A 223 -18.07 -21.88 19.29
N VAL A 224 -17.58 -23.08 18.99
CA VAL A 224 -18.29 -24.02 18.09
C VAL A 224 -19.09 -25.00 18.94
N ARG A 225 -20.41 -25.04 18.74
CA ARG A 225 -21.29 -26.01 19.42
C ARG A 225 -21.65 -27.14 18.47
N ALA A 226 -21.43 -28.38 18.93
CA ALA A 226 -21.91 -29.56 18.23
C ALA A 226 -23.45 -29.59 18.18
N PRO A 227 -24.06 -30.28 17.19
CA PRO A 227 -25.52 -30.38 17.06
C PRO A 227 -26.23 -30.98 18.28
N ASP A 228 -25.51 -31.79 19.07
CA ASP A 228 -25.98 -32.45 20.28
C ASP A 228 -25.80 -31.60 21.56
N GLY A 229 -25.21 -30.41 21.44
CA GLY A 229 -25.00 -29.48 22.55
C GLY A 229 -23.79 -29.79 23.44
N THR A 230 -22.99 -30.82 23.14
CA THR A 230 -21.84 -31.21 23.97
C THR A 230 -20.49 -30.72 23.44
N HIS A 231 -19.76 -30.06 24.34
CA HIS A 231 -18.41 -29.48 24.24
C HIS A 231 -18.18 -28.37 23.20
N ALA A 232 -17.90 -27.17 23.73
CA ALA A 232 -17.38 -26.03 23.00
C ALA A 232 -15.88 -26.23 22.76
N ALA A 233 -15.43 -26.19 21.51
CA ALA A 233 -14.03 -25.89 21.24
C ALA A 233 -13.91 -24.36 21.18
N GLU A 234 -13.11 -23.80 22.08
CA GLU A 234 -12.84 -22.36 22.14
C GLU A 234 -11.55 -22.08 21.39
N TYR A 235 -11.62 -21.17 20.43
CA TYR A 235 -10.45 -20.71 19.70
C TYR A 235 -10.33 -19.22 19.85
N HIS A 236 -9.10 -18.75 20.08
CA HIS A 236 -8.83 -17.34 20.33
C HIS A 236 -7.91 -16.76 19.25
N ARG A 237 -8.16 -15.51 18.88
CA ARG A 237 -7.29 -14.72 18.00
C ARG A 237 -7.27 -13.27 18.45
N GLU A 238 -6.09 -12.67 18.43
CA GLU A 238 -5.93 -11.23 18.66
C GLU A 238 -5.99 -10.47 17.34
N THR A 239 -6.70 -9.34 17.33
CA THR A 239 -6.87 -8.52 16.12
C THR A 239 -6.30 -7.12 16.29
N GLY A 240 -5.63 -6.64 15.24
CA GLY A 240 -5.23 -5.23 15.14
C GLY A 240 -6.36 -4.32 14.68
N HIS A 241 -7.37 -4.86 13.99
CA HIS A 241 -8.53 -4.10 13.52
C HIS A 241 -9.36 -3.51 14.67
N ALA A 242 -9.43 -4.17 15.83
CA ALA A 242 -10.13 -3.60 16.97
C ALA A 242 -9.42 -2.36 17.55
N ALA A 243 -8.09 -2.33 17.51
CA ALA A 243 -7.34 -1.12 17.85
C ALA A 243 -7.71 0.02 16.92
N ILE A 244 -7.86 -0.27 15.63
CA ILE A 244 -8.25 0.72 14.62
C ILE A 244 -9.66 1.21 14.89
N VAL A 245 -10.61 0.32 15.19
CA VAL A 245 -11.98 0.69 15.58
C VAL A 245 -11.97 1.64 16.77
N ALA A 246 -11.25 1.29 17.85
CA ALA A 246 -11.13 2.15 19.03
C ALA A 246 -10.48 3.51 18.69
N LEU A 247 -9.39 3.51 17.93
CA LEU A 247 -8.72 4.75 17.48
C LEU A 247 -9.64 5.63 16.65
N LEU A 248 -10.44 5.05 15.76
CA LEU A 248 -11.36 5.80 14.92
C LEU A 248 -12.57 6.30 15.72
N GLU A 249 -13.03 5.56 16.74
CA GLU A 249 -14.06 6.00 17.69
C GLU A 249 -13.58 7.16 18.56
N GLU A 250 -12.34 7.12 19.06
CA GLU A 250 -11.72 8.24 19.80
C GLU A 250 -11.61 9.52 18.94
N ASN A 251 -11.57 9.37 17.62
CA ASN A 251 -11.51 10.47 16.67
C ASN A 251 -12.85 10.72 15.95
N ALA A 252 -13.94 10.05 16.38
CA ALA A 252 -15.29 10.31 15.92
C ALA A 252 -15.88 11.49 16.74
N PRO A 253 -16.74 12.33 16.14
CA PRO A 253 -17.38 13.44 16.86
C PRO A 253 -18.42 12.92 17.87
N ASP A 254 -18.62 13.71 18.94
CA ASP A 254 -19.74 13.60 19.91
C ASP A 254 -21.13 13.63 19.25
#